data_AF-A0A662RDI3-F1
#
_entry.id   AF-A0A662RDI3-F1
#
_cell.length_a   1.000
_cell.length_b   1.000
_cell.length_c   1.000
_cell.angle_alpha   90.00
_cell.angle_beta   90.00
_cell.angle_gamma   90.00
#
_symmetry.space_group_name_H-M   'P 1'
#
loop_
_entity.id
_entity.type
_entity.pdbx_description
1 polymer ?
#
loop_
_entity_poly.entity_id
_entity_poly.type
_entity_poly.pdbx_seq_one_letter_code
_entity_poly.pdbx_strand_id
1 'polypeptide(L)'
;MKCALCDNKDCRQGKNCTKTATDIDYAPAKGTMRIASEVESRYMELTRLEELILFCKKMKFERVGIAFCIGLSAEARIVHEILARDFEVHSVCCKVGGTDKDNLGLVKIRDPEAHETMCNPLGQAAILNAEGTELNIIIGLCIGHDILFTEHSDAPVTTLAVKDRVLAHNPLGAVYSRYYQGNVFGMDSR
;
A
#
# COMPACT_ATOMS: atom_id res chain seq x y z
N MET A 1 5.97 16.08 -18.00
CA MET A 1 4.69 16.72 -17.60
C MET A 1 4.76 17.07 -16.12
N LYS A 2 4.26 18.24 -15.69
CA LYS A 2 4.31 18.71 -14.29
C LYS A 2 2.90 18.95 -13.72
N CYS A 3 2.01 17.96 -13.81
CA CYS A 3 0.59 18.11 -13.46
C CYS A 3 0.33 18.54 -12.01
N ALA A 4 1.21 18.19 -11.08
CA ALA A 4 1.11 18.61 -9.68
C ALA A 4 1.15 20.15 -9.51
N LEU A 5 1.75 20.87 -10.46
CA LEU A 5 1.89 22.35 -10.43
C LEU A 5 0.85 23.08 -11.30
N CYS A 6 -0.11 22.37 -11.90
CA CYS A 6 -1.15 22.98 -12.72
C CYS A 6 -2.31 23.44 -11.85
N ASP A 7 -2.60 24.75 -11.86
CA ASP A 7 -3.68 25.34 -11.07
C ASP A 7 -5.06 25.15 -11.72
N ASN A 8 -5.14 25.18 -13.06
CA ASN A 8 -6.43 25.17 -13.77
C ASN A 8 -7.17 23.83 -13.74
N LYS A 9 -6.44 22.71 -13.79
CA LYS A 9 -6.99 21.34 -13.82
C LYS A 9 -8.14 21.13 -14.83
N ASP A 10 -8.11 21.80 -15.98
CA ASP A 10 -9.10 21.68 -17.08
C ASP A 10 -9.33 20.23 -17.57
N CYS A 11 -8.41 19.30 -17.26
CA CYS A 11 -8.60 17.87 -17.51
C CYS A 11 -9.85 17.30 -16.84
N ARG A 12 -10.33 17.92 -15.75
CA ARG A 12 -11.65 17.61 -15.15
C ARG A 12 -12.81 17.83 -16.12
N GLN A 13 -12.63 18.72 -17.10
CA GLN A 13 -13.61 19.03 -18.16
C GLN A 13 -13.26 18.33 -19.49
N GLY A 14 -12.34 17.36 -19.48
CA GLY A 14 -11.98 16.58 -20.67
C GLY A 14 -10.84 17.13 -21.52
N LYS A 15 -10.15 18.20 -21.09
CA LYS A 15 -8.94 18.67 -21.79
C LYS A 15 -7.85 17.62 -21.72
N ASN A 16 -7.39 17.14 -22.89
CA ASN A 16 -6.21 16.30 -22.97
C ASN A 16 -4.94 17.16 -23.05
N CYS A 17 -4.14 17.17 -21.96
CA CYS A 17 -2.90 17.93 -21.88
C CYS A 17 -1.69 17.22 -22.50
N THR A 18 -1.88 16.07 -23.16
CA THR A 18 -0.81 15.26 -23.76
C THR A 18 -1.23 14.56 -25.05
N LYS A 19 -0.25 14.11 -25.81
CA LYS A 19 -0.43 13.22 -26.96
C LYS A 19 -0.20 11.74 -26.61
N THR A 20 0.23 11.43 -25.38
CA THR A 20 0.64 10.07 -24.97
C THR A 20 -0.50 9.24 -24.37
N ALA A 21 -1.63 9.88 -23.98
CA ALA A 21 -2.75 9.22 -23.31
C ALA A 21 -4.03 9.18 -24.17
N THR A 22 -3.86 9.12 -25.50
CA THR A 22 -4.98 9.17 -26.46
C THR A 22 -5.48 7.79 -26.88
N ASP A 23 -4.61 6.77 -26.85
CA ASP A 23 -4.88 5.44 -27.44
C ASP A 23 -4.64 4.32 -26.42
N ILE A 24 -5.10 4.54 -25.18
CA ILE A 24 -4.97 3.55 -24.10
C ILE A 24 -6.04 2.47 -24.26
N ASP A 25 -5.62 1.21 -24.36
CA ASP A 25 -6.53 0.08 -24.27
C ASP A 25 -6.92 -0.19 -22.81
N TYR A 26 -8.13 0.18 -22.46
CA TYR A 26 -8.69 -0.04 -21.13
C TYR A 26 -9.28 -1.44 -20.94
N ALA A 27 -9.40 -2.26 -22.00
CA ALA A 27 -10.07 -3.55 -21.91
C ALA A 27 -9.53 -4.46 -20.80
N PRO A 28 -8.20 -4.58 -20.56
CA PRO A 28 -7.66 -5.41 -19.48
C PRO A 28 -8.07 -4.94 -18.08
N ALA A 29 -8.29 -3.64 -17.88
CA ALA A 29 -8.59 -3.03 -16.59
C ALA A 29 -10.08 -2.69 -16.40
N LYS A 30 -10.90 -2.76 -17.45
CA LYS A 30 -12.28 -2.27 -17.47
C LYS A 30 -13.15 -2.89 -16.38
N GLY A 31 -12.96 -4.19 -16.09
CA GLY A 31 -13.67 -4.88 -15.02
C GLY A 31 -13.39 -4.26 -13.65
N THR A 32 -12.12 -4.12 -13.31
CA THR A 32 -11.64 -3.49 -12.07
C THR A 32 -12.09 -2.03 -11.97
N MET A 33 -11.97 -1.26 -13.05
CA MET A 33 -12.38 0.16 -13.08
C MET A 33 -13.88 0.33 -12.82
N ARG A 34 -14.72 -0.55 -13.37
CA ARG A 34 -16.17 -0.53 -13.11
C ARG A 34 -16.46 -0.76 -11.62
N ILE A 35 -15.86 -1.78 -11.03
CA ILE A 35 -16.05 -2.08 -9.60
C ILE A 35 -15.52 -0.95 -8.71
N ALA A 36 -14.35 -0.38 -9.04
CA ALA A 36 -13.79 0.75 -8.32
C ALA A 36 -14.74 1.97 -8.35
N SER A 37 -15.34 2.27 -9.51
CA SER A 37 -16.33 3.36 -9.63
C SER A 37 -17.62 3.10 -8.83
N GLU A 38 -18.09 1.85 -8.77
CA GLU A 38 -19.23 1.49 -7.93
C GLU A 38 -18.92 1.68 -6.43
N VAL A 39 -17.70 1.36 -5.99
CA VAL A 39 -17.26 1.60 -4.60
C VAL A 39 -17.17 3.11 -4.33
N GLU A 40 -16.50 3.87 -5.21
CA GLU A 40 -16.35 5.32 -5.11
C GLU A 40 -17.69 6.06 -5.07
N SER A 41 -18.72 5.55 -5.77
CA SER A 41 -20.06 6.14 -5.77
C SER A 41 -20.71 6.22 -4.38
N ARG A 42 -20.22 5.43 -3.40
CA ARG A 42 -20.58 5.53 -1.98
C ARG A 42 -19.80 6.66 -1.29
N TYR A 43 -19.76 7.82 -1.94
CA TYR A 43 -18.88 8.93 -1.60
C TYR A 43 -19.16 9.47 -0.20
N MET A 44 -18.14 9.45 0.67
CA MET A 44 -18.19 9.83 2.09
C MET A 44 -19.13 8.97 2.96
N GLU A 45 -19.49 7.76 2.50
CA GLU A 45 -20.33 6.84 3.28
C GLU A 45 -19.54 5.71 3.93
N LEU A 46 -18.37 5.37 3.38
CA LEU A 46 -17.56 4.23 3.79
C LEU A 46 -16.15 4.68 4.19
N THR A 47 -15.60 4.04 5.21
CA THR A 47 -14.18 4.10 5.53
C THR A 47 -13.36 3.32 4.50
N ARG A 48 -12.05 3.57 4.42
CA ARG A 48 -11.16 2.82 3.51
C ARG A 48 -11.18 1.30 3.74
N LEU A 49 -11.34 0.85 4.99
CA LEU A 49 -11.46 -0.59 5.29
C LEU A 49 -12.79 -1.16 4.77
N GLU A 50 -13.89 -0.41 4.88
CA GLU A 50 -15.18 -0.82 4.32
C GLU A 50 -15.18 -0.79 2.78
N GLU A 51 -14.54 0.21 2.16
CA GLU A 51 -14.30 0.24 0.71
C GLU A 51 -13.52 -1.00 0.25
N LEU A 52 -12.45 -1.38 0.98
CA LEU A 52 -11.65 -2.56 0.71
C LEU A 52 -12.48 -3.84 0.75
N ILE A 53 -13.29 -4.03 1.80
CA ILE A 53 -14.17 -5.19 1.94
C ILE A 53 -15.20 -5.23 0.81
N LEU A 54 -15.86 -4.11 0.53
CA LEU A 54 -16.86 -4.02 -0.54
C LEU A 54 -16.24 -4.30 -1.91
N PHE A 55 -15.05 -3.77 -2.17
CA PHE A 55 -14.30 -4.01 -3.39
C PHE A 55 -13.99 -5.50 -3.55
N CYS A 56 -13.43 -6.17 -2.53
CA CYS A 56 -13.12 -7.59 -2.58
C CYS A 56 -14.37 -8.45 -2.84
N LYS A 57 -15.50 -8.14 -2.16
CA LYS A 57 -16.79 -8.83 -2.39
C LYS A 57 -17.28 -8.68 -3.82
N LYS A 58 -17.20 -7.47 -4.39
CA LYS A 58 -17.63 -7.19 -5.76
C LYS A 58 -16.72 -7.81 -6.81
N MET A 59 -15.42 -7.89 -6.52
CA MET A 59 -14.44 -8.61 -7.34
C MET A 59 -14.59 -10.14 -7.22
N LYS A 60 -15.34 -10.62 -6.22
CA LYS A 60 -15.54 -12.04 -5.89
C LYS A 60 -14.23 -12.74 -5.53
N PHE A 61 -13.32 -12.02 -4.87
CA PHE A 61 -12.14 -12.65 -4.30
C PHE A 61 -12.56 -13.59 -3.17
N GLU A 62 -11.94 -14.76 -3.14
CA GLU A 62 -12.08 -15.78 -2.10
C GLU A 62 -10.86 -15.74 -1.17
N ARG A 63 -9.66 -15.51 -1.72
CA ARG A 63 -8.39 -15.48 -0.96
C ARG A 63 -7.73 -14.11 -1.00
N VAL A 64 -7.44 -13.55 0.17
CA VAL A 64 -6.76 -12.26 0.31
C VAL A 64 -5.51 -12.39 1.18
N GLY A 65 -4.44 -11.72 0.78
CA GLY A 65 -3.18 -11.70 1.50
C GLY A 65 -2.96 -10.42 2.29
N ILE A 66 -2.30 -10.53 3.44
CA ILE A 66 -1.87 -9.39 4.26
C ILE A 66 -0.35 -9.47 4.44
N ALA A 67 0.38 -8.53 3.83
CA ALA A 67 1.81 -8.35 4.09
C ALA A 67 2.00 -7.22 5.10
N PHE A 68 2.50 -7.55 6.29
CA PHE A 68 2.55 -6.58 7.39
C PHE A 68 3.93 -6.47 8.03
N CYS A 69 4.21 -5.31 8.60
CA CYS A 69 5.39 -5.11 9.43
C CYS A 69 5.15 -5.58 10.86
N ILE A 70 6.15 -6.23 11.46
CA ILE A 70 6.12 -6.66 12.88
C ILE A 70 5.74 -5.52 13.86
N GLY A 71 6.12 -4.28 13.55
CA GLY A 71 5.74 -3.10 14.34
C GLY A 71 4.27 -2.69 14.28
N LEU A 72 3.47 -3.25 13.36
CA LEU A 72 2.02 -3.05 13.25
C LEU A 72 1.28 -4.40 13.37
N SER A 73 1.83 -5.34 14.15
CA SER A 73 1.25 -6.70 14.27
C SER A 73 -0.15 -6.67 14.91
N ALA A 74 -0.40 -5.73 15.84
CA ALA A 74 -1.69 -5.61 16.50
C ALA A 74 -2.78 -5.15 15.52
N GLU A 75 -2.49 -4.15 14.71
CA GLU A 75 -3.35 -3.63 13.65
C GLU A 75 -3.58 -4.69 12.58
N ALA A 76 -2.52 -5.39 12.15
CA ALA A 76 -2.61 -6.47 11.18
C ALA A 76 -3.50 -7.61 11.67
N ARG A 77 -3.41 -7.99 12.96
CA ARG A 77 -4.29 -8.99 13.57
C ARG A 77 -5.77 -8.57 13.52
N ILE A 78 -6.08 -7.33 13.89
CA ILE A 78 -7.46 -6.81 13.85
C ILE A 78 -8.00 -6.83 12.43
N VAL A 79 -7.21 -6.36 11.45
CA VAL A 79 -7.63 -6.36 10.04
C VAL A 79 -7.82 -7.80 9.53
N HIS A 80 -6.93 -8.72 9.88
CA HIS A 80 -7.07 -10.14 9.55
C HIS A 80 -8.39 -10.71 10.09
N GLU A 81 -8.69 -10.51 11.38
CA GLU A 81 -9.91 -11.00 12.02
C GLU A 81 -11.20 -10.41 11.40
N ILE A 82 -11.14 -9.17 10.90
CA ILE A 82 -12.26 -8.54 10.20
C ILE A 82 -12.46 -9.18 8.82
N LEU A 83 -11.39 -9.32 8.02
CA LEU A 83 -11.45 -9.87 6.67
C LEU A 83 -11.80 -11.37 6.67
N ALA A 84 -11.33 -12.12 7.66
CA ALA A 84 -11.56 -13.56 7.79
C ALA A 84 -13.04 -13.94 8.00
N ARG A 85 -13.92 -12.96 8.21
CA ARG A 85 -15.37 -13.17 8.26
C ARG A 85 -15.98 -13.45 6.89
N ASP A 86 -15.34 -12.96 5.84
CA ASP A 86 -15.86 -12.98 4.47
C ASP A 86 -14.91 -13.68 3.48
N PHE A 87 -13.62 -13.85 3.82
CA PHE A 87 -12.58 -14.35 2.93
C PHE A 87 -11.66 -15.36 3.63
N GLU A 88 -10.98 -16.20 2.85
CA GLU A 88 -9.79 -16.91 3.31
C GLU A 88 -8.61 -15.93 3.35
N VAL A 89 -7.99 -15.76 4.52
CA VAL A 89 -6.97 -14.72 4.74
C VAL A 89 -5.63 -15.35 5.08
N HIS A 90 -4.60 -15.07 4.29
CA HIS A 90 -3.22 -15.41 4.59
C HIS A 90 -2.47 -14.16 5.04
N SER A 91 -1.73 -14.21 6.14
CA SER A 91 -0.97 -13.06 6.63
C SER A 91 0.50 -13.40 6.86
N VAL A 92 1.39 -12.53 6.39
CA VAL A 92 2.84 -12.76 6.44
C VAL A 92 3.55 -11.56 7.04
N CYS A 93 4.27 -11.82 8.14
CA CYS A 93 5.09 -10.84 8.84
C CYS A 93 6.37 -10.52 8.04
N CYS A 94 6.82 -9.27 8.09
CA CYS A 94 8.03 -8.83 7.39
C CYS A 94 9.31 -9.56 7.82
N LYS A 95 9.34 -10.21 8.98
CA LYS A 95 10.51 -10.96 9.48
C LYS A 95 10.55 -12.42 9.01
N VAL A 96 9.65 -12.80 8.10
CA VAL A 96 9.56 -14.16 7.58
C VAL A 96 10.89 -14.65 6.99
N GLY A 97 11.21 -15.92 7.24
CA GLY A 97 12.50 -16.53 6.89
C GLY A 97 13.62 -16.29 7.89
N GLY A 98 13.52 -15.28 8.77
CA GLY A 98 14.46 -15.14 9.89
C GLY A 98 15.89 -14.73 9.52
N THR A 99 16.16 -14.38 8.26
CA THR A 99 17.51 -14.07 7.76
C THR A 99 18.15 -12.90 8.51
N ASP A 100 19.38 -13.09 8.98
CA ASP A 100 20.19 -12.01 9.56
C ASP A 100 20.56 -10.98 8.48
N LYS A 101 20.57 -9.71 8.85
CA LYS A 101 21.09 -8.61 8.05
C LYS A 101 22.55 -8.78 7.64
N ASP A 102 23.38 -9.41 8.48
CA ASP A 102 24.80 -9.63 8.18
C ASP A 102 25.01 -10.45 6.92
N ASN A 103 24.13 -11.40 6.64
CA ASN A 103 24.19 -12.26 5.45
C ASN A 103 24.13 -11.47 4.14
N LEU A 104 23.59 -10.24 4.19
CA LEU A 104 23.43 -9.36 3.04
C LEU A 104 24.15 -8.01 3.21
N GLY A 105 24.99 -7.87 4.25
CA GLY A 105 25.69 -6.61 4.55
C GLY A 105 24.76 -5.43 4.83
N LEU A 106 23.59 -5.68 5.42
CA LEU A 106 22.59 -4.65 5.70
C LEU A 106 22.86 -3.93 7.03
N VAL A 107 22.62 -2.63 7.05
CA VAL A 107 22.79 -1.81 8.26
C VAL A 107 21.80 -2.23 9.36
N LYS A 108 22.32 -2.52 10.55
CA LYS A 108 21.54 -2.79 11.77
C LYS A 108 21.11 -1.49 12.45
N ILE A 109 19.98 -1.54 13.16
CA ILE A 109 19.35 -0.33 13.74
C ILE A 109 19.77 -0.13 15.20
N ARG A 110 20.01 -1.22 15.94
CA ARG A 110 20.27 -1.15 17.39
C ARG A 110 21.72 -1.44 17.74
N ASP A 111 22.12 -2.69 17.61
CA ASP A 111 23.41 -3.20 18.02
C ASP A 111 24.09 -3.84 16.79
N PRO A 112 25.25 -3.32 16.34
CA PRO A 112 26.01 -3.89 15.21
C PRO A 112 26.42 -5.35 15.42
N GLU A 113 26.66 -5.76 16.67
CA GLU A 113 27.20 -7.09 17.01
C GLU A 113 26.08 -8.11 17.27
N ALA A 114 24.85 -7.67 17.49
CA ALA A 114 23.72 -8.55 17.76
C ALA A 114 23.05 -9.04 16.47
N HIS A 115 22.43 -10.22 16.53
CA HIS A 115 21.53 -10.69 15.46
C HIS A 115 20.39 -9.69 15.26
N GLU A 116 20.19 -9.25 14.02
CA GLU A 116 19.04 -8.43 13.65
C GLU A 116 18.39 -8.98 12.38
N THR A 117 17.25 -9.65 12.54
CA THR A 117 16.50 -10.20 11.39
C THR A 117 16.14 -9.08 10.41
N MET A 118 16.44 -9.27 9.14
CA MET A 118 16.05 -8.34 8.08
C MET A 118 14.55 -8.33 7.84
N CYS A 119 14.04 -7.34 7.10
CA CYS A 119 12.71 -7.46 6.52
C CYS A 119 12.83 -8.20 5.18
N ASN A 120 11.96 -9.17 4.91
CA ASN A 120 12.04 -10.03 3.73
C ASN A 120 10.80 -9.85 2.83
N PRO A 121 10.70 -8.74 2.07
CA PRO A 121 9.54 -8.46 1.22
C PRO A 121 9.38 -9.48 0.09
N LEU A 122 10.48 -10.01 -0.45
CA LEU A 122 10.44 -11.07 -1.46
C LEU A 122 9.88 -12.36 -0.88
N GLY A 123 10.28 -12.72 0.36
CA GLY A 123 9.69 -13.86 1.08
C GLY A 123 8.20 -13.66 1.37
N GLN A 124 7.77 -12.44 1.71
CA GLN A 124 6.34 -12.13 1.88
C GLN A 124 5.56 -12.37 0.59
N ALA A 125 6.06 -11.85 -0.54
CA ALA A 125 5.42 -12.02 -1.84
C ALA A 125 5.39 -13.51 -2.25
N ALA A 126 6.52 -14.20 -2.16
CA ALA A 126 6.62 -15.62 -2.53
C ALA A 126 5.64 -16.52 -1.76
N ILE A 127 5.46 -16.26 -0.45
CA ILE A 127 4.49 -17.01 0.35
C ILE A 127 3.06 -16.71 -0.11
N LEU A 128 2.68 -15.44 -0.25
CA LEU A 128 1.32 -15.08 -0.66
C LEU A 128 0.99 -15.54 -2.10
N ASN A 129 1.98 -15.53 -2.99
CA ASN A 129 1.85 -16.12 -4.33
C ASN A 129 1.61 -17.63 -4.25
N ALA A 130 2.34 -18.35 -3.37
CA ALA A 130 2.16 -19.78 -3.17
C ALA A 130 0.77 -20.13 -2.59
N GLU A 131 0.22 -19.26 -1.74
CA GLU A 131 -1.15 -19.39 -1.22
C GLU A 131 -2.22 -19.02 -2.27
N GLY A 132 -1.82 -18.45 -3.41
CA GLY A 132 -2.73 -18.09 -4.51
C GLY A 132 -3.73 -16.99 -4.15
N THR A 133 -3.30 -16.01 -3.35
CA THR A 133 -4.12 -14.83 -3.01
C THR A 133 -4.48 -14.02 -4.26
N GLU A 134 -5.65 -13.40 -4.29
CA GLU A 134 -6.17 -12.65 -5.44
C GLU A 134 -6.05 -11.13 -5.27
N LEU A 135 -5.85 -10.67 -4.03
CA LEU A 135 -5.46 -9.31 -3.68
C LEU A 135 -4.54 -9.35 -2.46
N ASN A 136 -3.48 -8.56 -2.51
CA ASN A 136 -2.56 -8.39 -1.39
C ASN A 136 -2.68 -7.00 -0.76
N ILE A 137 -2.72 -6.96 0.57
CA ILE A 137 -2.93 -5.75 1.36
C ILE A 137 -1.66 -5.47 2.19
N ILE A 138 -1.05 -4.31 1.97
CA ILE A 138 0.09 -3.83 2.75
C ILE A 138 -0.40 -3.14 4.03
N ILE A 139 0.20 -3.53 5.16
CA ILE A 139 0.05 -2.86 6.46
C ILE A 139 1.44 -2.50 7.02
N GLY A 140 1.85 -1.25 6.83
CA GLY A 140 3.01 -0.67 7.51
C GLY A 140 4.37 -1.20 7.08
N LEU A 141 4.53 -1.68 5.85
CA LEU A 141 5.86 -1.96 5.29
C LEU A 141 6.67 -0.67 5.16
N CYS A 142 7.99 -0.76 5.35
CA CYS A 142 8.87 0.40 5.17
C CYS A 142 9.01 0.75 3.69
N ILE A 143 9.34 2.00 3.39
CA ILE A 143 9.74 2.43 2.06
C ILE A 143 10.83 1.51 1.50
N GLY A 144 10.67 1.10 0.24
CA GLY A 144 11.55 0.15 -0.44
C GLY A 144 11.13 -1.31 -0.24
N HIS A 145 10.70 -1.71 0.96
CA HIS A 145 10.13 -3.04 1.17
C HIS A 145 8.71 -3.15 0.60
N ASP A 146 7.92 -2.09 0.70
CA ASP A 146 6.61 -2.00 0.05
C ASP A 146 6.71 -2.05 -1.48
N ILE A 147 7.69 -1.36 -2.06
CA ILE A 147 8.01 -1.38 -3.49
C ILE A 147 8.37 -2.80 -3.93
N LEU A 148 9.35 -3.42 -3.27
CA LEU A 148 9.81 -4.77 -3.61
C LEU A 148 8.70 -5.81 -3.46
N PHE A 149 7.90 -5.72 -2.39
CA PHE A 149 6.74 -6.61 -2.22
C PHE A 149 5.74 -6.44 -3.37
N THR A 150 5.44 -5.19 -3.75
CA THR A 150 4.48 -4.89 -4.83
C THR A 150 5.00 -5.38 -6.19
N GLU A 151 6.29 -5.22 -6.46
CA GLU A 151 6.93 -5.67 -7.71
C GLU A 151 6.93 -7.20 -7.87
N HIS A 152 7.04 -7.95 -6.76
CA HIS A 152 7.15 -9.40 -6.76
C HIS A 152 5.83 -10.12 -6.45
N SER A 153 4.75 -9.37 -6.20
CA SER A 153 3.42 -9.93 -5.97
C SER A 153 2.77 -10.28 -7.30
N ASP A 154 2.32 -11.53 -7.45
CA ASP A 154 1.58 -11.95 -8.65
C ASP A 154 0.16 -11.36 -8.67
N ALA A 155 -0.42 -11.18 -7.48
CA ALA A 155 -1.70 -10.51 -7.28
C ALA A 155 -1.55 -8.99 -7.22
N PRO A 156 -2.59 -8.21 -7.59
CA PRO A 156 -2.59 -6.76 -7.37
C PRO A 156 -2.41 -6.44 -5.89
N VAL A 157 -1.73 -5.32 -5.62
CA VAL A 157 -1.44 -4.86 -4.27
C VAL A 157 -2.13 -3.53 -3.98
N THR A 158 -2.72 -3.41 -2.80
CA THR A 158 -3.20 -2.16 -2.23
C THR A 158 -2.57 -1.91 -0.88
N THR A 159 -2.43 -0.65 -0.47
CA THR A 159 -1.91 -0.29 0.85
C THR A 159 -3.02 0.27 1.72
N LEU A 160 -3.29 -0.40 2.84
CA LEU A 160 -4.26 0.07 3.83
C LEU A 160 -3.62 1.08 4.80
N ALA A 161 -2.37 0.84 5.20
CA ALA A 161 -1.63 1.73 6.10
C ALA A 161 -0.18 1.91 5.63
N VAL A 162 0.19 3.16 5.32
CA VAL A 162 1.58 3.53 5.01
C VAL A 162 2.36 3.71 6.31
N LYS A 163 3.58 3.19 6.36
CA LYS A 163 4.37 3.28 7.58
C LYS A 163 4.94 4.68 7.80
N ASP A 164 4.35 5.39 8.74
CA ASP A 164 4.92 6.60 9.33
C ASP A 164 4.92 6.49 10.85
N ARG A 165 6.08 6.27 11.48
CA ARG A 165 6.14 6.14 12.95
C ARG A 165 6.00 7.47 13.67
N VAL A 166 6.29 8.58 12.99
CA VAL A 166 6.29 9.92 13.57
C VAL A 166 4.88 10.48 13.57
N LEU A 167 4.12 10.25 12.50
CA LEU A 167 2.79 10.82 12.30
C LEU A 167 1.67 9.78 12.40
N ALA A 168 1.83 8.77 13.27
CA ALA A 168 0.82 7.75 13.53
C ALA A 168 0.25 7.11 12.23
N HIS A 169 1.14 6.80 11.29
CA HIS A 169 0.85 6.17 10.00
C HIS A 169 0.01 7.06 9.05
N ASN A 170 0.05 8.38 9.25
CA ASN A 170 -0.58 9.39 8.40
C ASN A 170 0.47 10.35 7.77
N PRO A 171 1.16 9.93 6.69
CA PRO A 171 2.24 10.72 6.10
C PRO A 171 1.78 12.06 5.50
N LEU A 172 0.51 12.22 5.15
CA LEU A 172 -0.03 13.50 4.68
C LEU A 172 -0.04 14.57 5.78
N GLY A 173 0.07 14.18 7.05
CA GLY A 173 0.26 15.12 8.16
C GLY A 173 1.48 16.04 7.97
N ALA A 174 2.58 15.53 7.40
CA ALA A 174 3.77 16.34 7.11
C ALA A 174 3.49 17.38 6.00
N VAL A 175 2.62 17.04 5.05
CA VAL A 175 2.22 17.93 3.95
C VAL A 175 1.27 19.01 4.43
N TYR A 176 0.37 18.70 5.36
CA TYR A 176 -0.58 19.68 5.90
C TYR A 176 0.05 20.63 6.93
N SER A 177 1.16 20.23 7.55
CA SER A 177 1.81 21.03 8.58
C SER A 177 2.68 22.13 7.99
N ARG A 178 2.26 23.40 8.19
CA ARG A 178 3.09 24.58 7.85
C ARG A 178 4.47 24.55 8.52
N TYR A 179 4.56 23.99 9.72
CA TYR A 179 5.83 23.82 10.41
C TYR A 179 6.77 22.90 9.62
N TYR A 180 6.28 21.74 9.17
CA TYR A 180 7.10 20.82 8.35
C TYR A 180 7.42 21.44 6.99
N GLN A 181 6.45 22.08 6.33
CA GLN A 181 6.67 22.78 5.07
C GLN A 181 7.83 23.78 5.17
N GLY A 182 7.79 24.72 6.12
CA GLY A 182 8.82 25.74 6.26
C GLY A 182 10.12 25.24 6.87
N ASN A 183 10.06 24.53 8.00
CA ASN A 183 11.25 24.23 8.80
C ASN A 183 11.94 22.92 8.41
N VAL A 184 11.22 21.96 7.83
CA VAL A 184 11.79 20.65 7.44
C VAL A 184 12.03 20.57 5.94
N PHE A 185 11.07 21.04 5.14
CA PHE A 185 11.13 20.94 3.68
C PHE A 185 11.55 22.24 2.97
N GLY A 186 11.76 23.34 3.71
CA GLY A 186 12.22 24.61 3.13
C GLY A 186 11.26 25.21 2.11
N MET A 187 9.96 24.94 2.23
CA MET A 187 8.94 25.51 1.37
C MET A 187 8.51 26.87 1.92
N ASP A 188 8.56 27.89 1.07
CA ASP A 188 8.03 29.22 1.41
C ASP A 188 6.53 29.11 1.76
N SER A 189 6.13 29.81 2.82
CA SER A 189 4.71 29.98 3.15
C SER A 189 4.03 30.75 2.02
N ARG A 190 3.29 30.05 1.17
CA ARG A 190 2.35 30.68 0.23
C ARG A 190 1.16 31.26 0.96
#